data_AF-A0A535N0F4-F1
#
_entry.id   AF-A0A535N0F4-F1
#
_cell.length_a   1.000
_cell.length_b   1.000
_cell.length_c   1.000
_cell.angle_alpha   90.00
_cell.angle_beta   90.00
_cell.angle_gamma   90.00
#
_symmetry.space_group_name_H-M   'P 1'
#
loop_
_entity.id
_entity.type
_entity.pdbx_description
1 polymer ?
#
loop_
_entity_poly.entity_id
_entity_poly.type
_entity_poly.pdbx_seq_one_letter_code
_entity_poly.pdbx_strand_id
1 'polypeptide(L)'
;MYPFERFSQDAKAVLTLAQEEAEREQHSHIGTEHVLLALTRQQGLAGRTLQSLGVGEADLREAIKSALGKEQRPVIQQIAPTSRVKRVIEIAFEEARREDSSHVGTDHLLLALVIEGEGIAAHVLIDRGITADRLRTEIQRQREGGAPERWSAPPQAVPMVRHLDLRDGQGRTLGIDATFTGFSLEECDAIEARLRQALGG
;
A
#
# COMPACT_ATOMS: atom_id res chain seq x y z
N MET A 1 10.45 8.42 1.28
CA MET A 1 9.62 7.54 0.41
C MET A 1 9.40 6.25 1.18
N TYR A 2 8.16 5.86 1.48
CA TYR A 2 7.91 4.65 2.28
C TYR A 2 8.06 3.40 1.42
N PRO A 3 8.54 2.27 1.98
CA PRO A 3 8.79 1.07 1.19
C PRO A 3 7.45 0.44 0.79
N PHE A 4 7.20 0.31 -0.52
CA PHE A 4 6.00 -0.33 -1.06
C PHE A 4 5.87 -1.80 -0.59
N GLU A 5 7.00 -2.46 -0.29
CA GLU A 5 7.04 -3.82 0.25
C GLU A 5 6.36 -4.00 1.60
N ARG A 6 6.22 -2.92 2.39
CA ARG A 6 5.61 -2.98 3.72
C ARG A 6 4.08 -2.91 3.72
N PHE A 7 3.44 -2.81 2.56
CA PHE A 7 1.98 -2.92 2.45
C PHE A 7 1.55 -4.39 2.35
N SER A 8 0.41 -4.74 2.95
CA SER A 8 -0.23 -6.04 2.72
C SER A 8 -0.59 -6.23 1.25
N GLN A 9 -0.81 -7.48 0.82
CA GLN A 9 -1.23 -7.75 -0.57
C GLN A 9 -2.56 -7.04 -0.89
N ASP A 10 -3.48 -7.02 0.07
CA ASP A 10 -4.77 -6.33 -0.05
C ASP A 10 -4.59 -4.80 -0.10
N ALA A 11 -3.69 -4.23 0.70
CA ALA A 11 -3.37 -2.80 0.64
C ALA A 11 -2.68 -2.40 -0.66
N LYS A 12 -1.76 -3.23 -1.18
CA LYS A 12 -1.16 -3.04 -2.52
C LYS A 12 -2.24 -3.05 -3.60
N ALA A 13 -3.18 -4.01 -3.53
CA ALA A 13 -4.30 -4.09 -4.46
C ALA A 13 -5.19 -2.85 -4.40
N VAL A 14 -5.47 -2.31 -3.21
CA VAL A 14 -6.22 -1.06 -3.05
C VAL A 14 -5.53 0.12 -3.73
N LEU A 15 -4.20 0.24 -3.62
CA LEU A 15 -3.46 1.33 -4.28
C LEU A 15 -3.52 1.21 -5.82
N THR A 16 -3.42 -0.02 -6.36
CA THR A 16 -3.62 -0.27 -7.79
C THR A 16 -5.05 0.04 -8.23
N LEU A 17 -6.05 -0.39 -7.46
CA LEU A 17 -7.45 -0.10 -7.74
C LEU A 17 -7.71 1.42 -7.69
N ALA A 18 -7.09 2.16 -6.77
CA ALA A 18 -7.24 3.62 -6.71
C ALA A 18 -6.72 4.32 -7.97
N GLN A 19 -5.65 3.78 -8.57
CA GLN A 19 -5.15 4.24 -9.87
C GLN A 19 -6.17 3.95 -10.99
N GLU A 20 -6.73 2.75 -11.04
CA GLU A 20 -7.79 2.38 -12.00
C GLU A 20 -9.06 3.24 -11.83
N GLU A 21 -9.45 3.57 -10.59
CA GLU A 21 -10.56 4.47 -10.30
C GLU A 21 -10.32 5.86 -10.89
N ALA A 22 -9.12 6.43 -10.71
CA ALA A 22 -8.73 7.71 -11.28
C ALA A 22 -8.76 7.70 -12.82
N GLU A 23 -8.26 6.62 -13.42
CA GLU A 23 -8.28 6.43 -14.88
C GLU A 23 -9.71 6.37 -15.44
N ARG A 24 -10.58 5.60 -14.78
CA ARG A 24 -11.97 5.44 -15.21
C ARG A 24 -12.76 6.74 -15.13
N GLU A 25 -12.53 7.56 -14.11
CA GLU A 25 -13.14 8.90 -13.98
C GLU A 25 -12.39 9.96 -14.81
N GLN A 26 -11.35 9.58 -15.56
CA GLN A 26 -10.50 10.47 -16.36
C GLN A 26 -9.88 11.60 -15.54
N HIS A 27 -9.59 11.37 -14.27
CA HIS A 27 -8.88 12.31 -13.41
C HIS A 27 -7.37 12.22 -13.62
N SER A 28 -6.68 13.37 -13.60
CA SER A 28 -5.22 13.44 -13.81
C SER A 28 -4.40 13.12 -12.55
N HIS A 29 -5.05 12.88 -11.42
CA HIS A 29 -4.40 12.62 -10.13
C HIS A 29 -5.16 11.57 -9.33
N ILE A 30 -4.45 10.83 -8.47
CA ILE A 30 -5.08 9.95 -7.48
C ILE A 30 -5.43 10.79 -6.24
N GLY A 31 -6.71 11.10 -6.07
CA GLY A 31 -7.27 11.70 -4.86
C GLY A 31 -7.65 10.68 -3.79
N THR A 32 -8.01 11.19 -2.61
CA THR A 32 -8.43 10.39 -1.45
C THR A 32 -9.70 9.58 -1.72
N GLU A 33 -10.59 10.11 -2.55
CA GLU A 33 -11.85 9.52 -2.98
C GLU A 33 -11.65 8.25 -3.80
N HIS A 34 -10.61 8.19 -4.64
CA HIS A 34 -10.25 6.99 -5.38
C HIS A 34 -9.75 5.88 -4.44
N VAL A 35 -8.96 6.25 -3.43
CA VAL A 35 -8.50 5.29 -2.40
C VAL A 35 -9.70 4.76 -1.61
N LEU A 36 -10.66 5.62 -1.26
CA LEU A 36 -11.86 5.20 -0.54
C LEU A 36 -12.74 4.27 -1.38
N LEU A 37 -12.97 4.57 -2.65
CA LEU A 37 -13.70 3.69 -3.57
C LEU A 37 -12.98 2.34 -3.72
N ALA A 38 -11.66 2.35 -3.90
CA ALA A 38 -10.86 1.14 -3.97
C ALA A 38 -10.98 0.26 -2.71
N LEU A 39 -11.00 0.87 -1.51
CA LEU A 39 -11.20 0.17 -0.24
C LEU A 39 -12.56 -0.54 -0.16
N THR A 40 -13.62 0.03 -0.76
CA THR A 40 -14.95 -0.62 -0.81
C THR A 40 -15.01 -1.83 -1.73
N ARG A 41 -14.17 -1.84 -2.78
CA ARG A 41 -14.12 -2.93 -3.77
C ARG A 41 -13.27 -4.12 -3.33
N GLN A 42 -12.32 -3.90 -2.41
CA GLN A 42 -11.46 -4.96 -1.90
C GLN A 42 -12.11 -5.74 -0.75
N GLN A 43 -11.91 -7.07 -0.73
CA GLN A 43 -12.40 -7.96 0.34
C GLN A 43 -11.56 -7.89 1.64
N GLY A 44 -10.90 -6.76 1.87
CA GLY A 44 -10.05 -6.52 3.04
C GLY A 44 -10.84 -6.15 4.30
N LEU A 45 -10.11 -5.94 5.39
CA LEU A 45 -10.70 -5.53 6.67
C LEU A 45 -11.42 -4.17 6.56
N ALA A 46 -10.87 -3.24 5.78
CA ALA A 46 -11.51 -1.95 5.53
C ALA A 46 -12.87 -2.07 4.83
N GLY A 47 -12.96 -2.88 3.77
CA GLY A 47 -14.21 -3.09 3.03
C GLY A 47 -15.31 -3.66 3.94
N ARG A 48 -14.98 -4.65 4.77
CA ARG A 48 -15.93 -5.22 5.76
C ARG A 48 -16.34 -4.20 6.82
N THR A 49 -15.40 -3.38 7.29
CA THR A 49 -15.64 -2.31 8.26
C THR A 49 -16.58 -1.24 7.68
N LEU A 50 -16.38 -0.85 6.42
CA LEU A 50 -17.27 0.08 5.74
C LEU A 50 -18.68 -0.51 5.58
N GLN A 51 -18.77 -1.77 5.15
CA GLN A 51 -20.05 -2.46 5.01
C GLN A 51 -20.82 -2.57 6.34
N SER A 52 -20.14 -2.90 7.44
CA SER A 52 -20.78 -2.98 8.75
C SER A 52 -21.23 -1.63 9.31
N LEU A 53 -20.60 -0.53 8.87
CA LEU A 53 -21.04 0.83 9.15
C LEU A 53 -22.15 1.32 8.21
N GLY A 54 -22.65 0.46 7.30
CA GLY A 54 -23.69 0.78 6.34
C GLY A 54 -23.20 1.61 5.15
N VAL A 55 -21.90 1.59 4.85
CA VAL A 55 -21.31 2.27 3.69
C VAL A 55 -21.15 1.29 2.54
N GLY A 56 -22.05 1.38 1.56
CA GLY A 56 -21.96 0.67 0.28
C GLY A 56 -21.22 1.48 -0.79
N GLU A 57 -20.62 0.79 -1.76
CA GLU A 57 -19.90 1.42 -2.89
C GLU A 57 -20.80 2.40 -3.67
N ALA A 58 -22.05 2.00 -3.97
CA ALA A 58 -22.98 2.81 -4.74
C ALA A 58 -23.30 4.14 -4.05
N ASP A 59 -23.64 4.10 -2.76
CA ASP A 59 -23.95 5.29 -1.96
C ASP A 59 -22.73 6.21 -1.81
N LEU A 60 -21.55 5.61 -1.70
CA LEU A 60 -20.30 6.34 -1.59
C LEU A 60 -19.96 7.07 -2.89
N ARG A 61 -20.13 6.40 -4.03
CA ARG A 61 -19.89 6.99 -5.36
C ARG A 61 -20.80 8.21 -5.58
N GLU A 62 -22.07 8.12 -5.21
CA GLU A 62 -22.98 9.26 -5.36
C GLU A 62 -22.62 10.44 -4.44
N ALA A 63 -22.19 10.18 -3.19
CA ALA A 63 -21.72 11.26 -2.33
C ALA A 63 -20.41 11.88 -2.81
N ILE A 64 -19.47 11.09 -3.33
CA ILE A 64 -18.23 11.60 -3.91
C ILE A 64 -18.51 12.49 -5.12
N LYS A 65 -19.41 12.06 -6.02
CA LYS A 65 -19.85 12.90 -7.15
C LYS A 65 -20.47 14.22 -6.68
N SER A 66 -21.30 14.16 -5.65
CA SER A 66 -21.91 15.36 -5.07
C SER A 66 -20.86 16.30 -4.46
N ALA A 67 -19.80 15.76 -3.84
CA ALA A 67 -18.73 16.52 -3.23
C ALA A 67 -17.76 17.15 -4.25
N LEU A 68 -17.51 16.48 -5.38
CA LEU A 68 -16.59 16.94 -6.43
C LEU A 68 -17.13 18.12 -7.27
N GLY A 69 -18.45 18.28 -7.37
CA GLY A 69 -19.05 19.28 -8.28
C GLY A 69 -18.71 19.03 -9.76
N LYS A 70 -19.12 19.93 -10.66
CA LYS A 70 -18.92 19.80 -12.13
C LYS A 70 -17.52 20.19 -12.64
N GLU A 71 -16.57 20.52 -11.76
CA GLU A 71 -15.37 21.26 -12.15
C GLU A 71 -14.08 20.44 -12.07
N GLN A 72 -13.91 19.44 -12.94
CA GLN A 72 -12.56 19.00 -13.32
C GLN A 72 -12.52 18.73 -14.82
N ARG A 73 -11.83 19.61 -15.57
CA ARG A 73 -11.48 19.36 -16.97
C ARG A 73 -10.13 18.62 -16.99
N PRO A 74 -10.02 17.46 -17.65
CA PRO A 74 -8.78 16.72 -17.67
C PRO A 74 -7.71 17.41 -18.54
N VAL A 75 -6.52 17.57 -17.96
CA VAL A 75 -5.26 17.70 -18.72
C VAL A 75 -4.52 16.38 -18.51
N ILE A 76 -4.31 15.63 -19.59
CA ILE A 76 -3.63 14.34 -19.55
C ILE A 76 -2.14 14.57 -19.31
N GLN A 77 -1.67 14.33 -18.09
CA GLN A 77 -0.28 14.04 -17.76
C GLN A 77 -0.26 12.90 -16.73
N GLN A 78 0.86 12.19 -16.63
CA GLN A 78 1.03 10.99 -15.78
C GLN A 78 0.24 11.06 -14.47
N ILE A 79 -0.62 10.07 -14.23
CA ILE A 79 -1.44 10.03 -13.02
C ILE A 79 -0.51 9.83 -11.83
N ALA A 80 -0.49 10.82 -10.95
CA ALA A 80 0.34 10.83 -9.76
C ALA A 80 -0.54 10.92 -8.50
N PRO A 81 -0.11 10.34 -7.37
CA PRO A 81 -0.75 10.57 -6.09
C PRO A 81 -0.70 12.04 -5.70
N THR A 82 -1.84 12.58 -5.26
CA THR A 82 -1.91 13.92 -4.67
C THR A 82 -1.06 14.01 -3.40
N SER A 83 -0.72 15.24 -2.98
CA SER A 83 -0.05 15.48 -1.68
C SER A 83 -0.84 14.88 -0.51
N ARG A 84 -2.18 14.93 -0.57
CA ARG A 84 -3.06 14.31 0.42
C ARG A 84 -2.93 12.80 0.45
N VAL A 85 -2.91 12.12 -0.70
CA VAL A 85 -2.69 10.65 -0.72
C VAL A 85 -1.31 10.29 -0.17
N LYS A 86 -0.27 11.08 -0.44
CA LYS A 86 1.05 10.88 0.19
C LYS A 86 0.98 11.02 1.71
N ARG A 87 0.21 11.99 2.21
CA ARG A 87 -0.05 12.17 3.65
C ARG A 87 -0.86 11.02 4.25
N VAL A 88 -1.86 10.51 3.56
CA VAL A 88 -2.61 9.30 3.97
C VAL A 88 -1.66 8.11 4.12
N ILE A 89 -0.74 7.91 3.18
CA ILE A 89 0.26 6.84 3.28
C ILE A 89 1.15 7.04 4.50
N GLU A 90 1.65 8.25 4.75
CA GLU A 90 2.44 8.58 5.95
C GLU A 90 1.71 8.20 7.24
N ILE A 91 0.45 8.64 7.37
CA ILE A 91 -0.38 8.36 8.53
C ILE A 91 -0.66 6.86 8.66
N ALA A 92 -0.93 6.15 7.56
CA ALA A 92 -1.17 4.70 7.61
C ALA A 92 0.05 3.93 8.16
N PHE A 93 1.26 4.38 7.81
CA PHE A 93 2.49 3.84 8.38
C PHE A 93 2.68 4.20 9.86
N GLU A 94 2.20 5.36 10.30
CA GLU A 94 2.20 5.74 11.72
C GLU A 94 1.21 4.88 12.52
N GLU A 95 -0.01 4.70 12.03
CA GLU A 95 -1.01 3.85 12.70
C GLU A 95 -0.53 2.39 12.76
N ALA A 96 0.05 1.85 11.68
CA ALA A 96 0.61 0.49 11.71
C ALA A 96 1.71 0.34 12.76
N ARG A 97 2.55 1.36 12.95
CA ARG A 97 3.56 1.36 14.02
C ARG A 97 2.94 1.45 15.41
N ARG A 98 1.87 2.22 15.59
CA ARG A 98 1.17 2.35 16.88
C ARG A 98 0.52 1.04 17.33
N GLU A 99 0.17 0.18 16.38
CA GLU A 99 -0.43 -1.12 16.63
C GLU A 99 0.61 -2.27 16.63
N ASP A 100 1.91 -1.94 16.65
CA ASP A 100 3.02 -2.91 16.54
C ASP A 100 2.91 -3.83 15.31
N SER A 101 2.21 -3.36 14.26
CA SER A 101 2.08 -4.09 13.00
C SER A 101 3.35 -3.95 12.16
N SER A 102 3.84 -5.08 11.66
CA SER A 102 4.97 -5.13 10.74
C SER A 102 4.66 -4.49 9.37
N HIS A 103 3.38 -4.38 9.02
CA HIS A 103 2.88 -3.97 7.71
C HIS A 103 1.67 -3.04 7.76
N VAL A 104 1.46 -2.31 6.67
CA VAL A 104 0.30 -1.44 6.46
C VAL A 104 -0.79 -2.24 5.75
N GLY A 105 -1.89 -2.46 6.45
CA GLY A 105 -3.10 -3.10 5.94
C GLY A 105 -4.16 -2.12 5.40
N THR A 106 -5.27 -2.64 4.88
CA THR A 106 -6.36 -1.79 4.34
C THR A 106 -7.06 -0.96 5.42
N ASP A 107 -7.14 -1.49 6.63
CA ASP A 107 -7.65 -0.81 7.83
C ASP A 107 -6.83 0.42 8.22
N HIS A 108 -5.50 0.33 8.15
CA HIS A 108 -4.60 1.45 8.38
C HIS A 108 -4.80 2.55 7.33
N LEU A 109 -4.98 2.16 6.06
CA LEU A 109 -5.29 3.09 4.98
C LEU A 109 -6.65 3.78 5.20
N LEU A 110 -7.68 3.02 5.60
CA LEU A 110 -9.00 3.55 5.88
C LEU A 110 -8.97 4.54 7.06
N LEU A 111 -8.30 4.17 8.15
CA LEU A 111 -8.14 5.05 9.31
C LEU A 111 -7.36 6.31 8.96
N ALA A 112 -6.30 6.18 8.15
CA ALA A 112 -5.51 7.30 7.70
C ALA A 112 -6.29 8.31 6.84
N LEU A 113 -7.26 7.86 6.02
CA LEU A 113 -8.14 8.76 5.27
C LEU A 113 -8.93 9.67 6.21
N VAL A 114 -9.47 9.13 7.30
CA VAL A 114 -10.25 9.91 8.27
C VAL A 114 -9.36 10.83 9.10
N ILE A 115 -8.16 10.38 9.48
CA ILE A 115 -7.20 11.19 10.25
C ILE A 115 -6.62 12.34 9.42
N GLU A 116 -6.38 12.14 8.12
CA GLU A 116 -5.93 13.21 7.23
C GLU A 116 -6.93 14.36 7.19
N GLY A 117 -8.23 14.05 7.22
CA GLY A 117 -9.28 14.99 7.61
C GLY A 117 -9.70 16.03 6.57
N GLU A 118 -8.85 16.37 5.60
CA GLU A 118 -9.10 17.42 4.62
C GLU A 118 -9.53 16.90 3.24
N GLY A 119 -9.26 15.64 2.94
CA GLY A 119 -9.64 15.00 1.68
C GLY A 119 -11.13 14.78 1.51
N ILE A 120 -11.57 14.57 0.27
CA ILE A 120 -12.97 14.25 -0.08
C ILE A 120 -13.42 12.97 0.65
N ALA A 121 -12.54 11.97 0.75
CA ALA A 121 -12.83 10.75 1.50
C ALA A 121 -13.17 11.03 2.97
N ALA A 122 -12.41 11.90 3.63
CA ALA A 122 -12.63 12.25 5.02
C ALA A 122 -13.99 12.92 5.20
N HIS A 123 -14.30 13.92 4.37
CA HIS A 123 -15.59 14.63 4.40
C HIS A 123 -16.77 13.67 4.19
N VAL A 124 -16.70 12.82 3.16
CA VAL A 124 -17.76 11.85 2.85
C VAL A 124 -18.02 10.86 3.99
N LEU A 125 -16.98 10.44 4.71
CA LEU A 125 -17.10 9.57 5.88
C LEU A 125 -17.61 10.32 7.13
N ILE A 126 -17.10 11.53 7.38
CA ILE A 126 -17.51 12.36 8.53
C ILE A 126 -18.97 12.78 8.40
N ASP A 127 -19.44 13.13 7.20
CA ASP A 127 -20.85 13.47 6.92
C ASP A 127 -21.80 12.30 7.21
N ARG A 128 -21.28 11.07 7.22
CA ARG A 128 -21.99 9.83 7.60
C ARG A 128 -21.84 9.48 9.08
N GLY A 129 -21.22 10.36 9.87
CA GLY A 129 -20.94 10.15 11.29
C GLY A 129 -19.86 9.11 11.54
N ILE A 130 -18.96 8.86 10.59
CA ILE A 130 -17.84 7.92 10.73
C ILE A 130 -16.60 8.73 11.12
N THR A 131 -16.40 8.86 12.43
CA THR A 131 -15.20 9.48 13.02
C THR A 131 -14.07 8.47 13.17
N ALA A 132 -12.84 8.96 13.39
CA ALA A 132 -11.68 8.09 13.61
C ALA A 132 -11.90 7.14 14.80
N ASP A 133 -12.51 7.61 15.89
CA ASP A 133 -12.75 6.78 17.08
C ASP A 133 -13.81 5.70 16.85
N ARG A 134 -14.90 6.06 16.14
CA ARG A 134 -15.93 5.08 15.74
C ARG A 134 -15.33 4.03 14.80
N LEU A 135 -14.48 4.48 13.88
CA LEU A 135 -13.81 3.61 12.93
C LEU A 135 -12.83 2.66 13.62
N ARG A 136 -11.99 3.13 14.55
CA ARG A 136 -11.11 2.28 15.36
C ARG A 136 -11.87 1.20 16.13
N THR A 137 -12.96 1.61 16.77
CA THR A 137 -13.83 0.69 17.53
C THR A 137 -14.38 -0.40 16.62
N GLU A 138 -14.84 -0.03 15.42
CA GLU A 138 -15.39 -0.99 14.47
C GLU A 138 -14.32 -1.88 13.85
N ILE A 139 -13.15 -1.35 13.49
CA ILE A 139 -11.99 -2.12 13.00
C ILE A 139 -11.62 -3.20 14.02
N GLN A 140 -11.52 -2.84 15.30
CA GLN A 140 -11.19 -3.79 16.36
C GLN A 140 -12.24 -4.90 16.47
N ARG A 141 -13.53 -4.53 16.43
CA ARG A 141 -14.64 -5.51 16.43
C ARG A 141 -14.56 -6.47 15.24
N GLN A 142 -14.21 -5.97 14.06
CA GLN A 142 -14.08 -6.77 12.83
C GLN A 142 -12.84 -7.68 12.84
N ARG A 143 -11.76 -7.29 13.53
CA ARG A 143 -10.58 -8.13 13.76
C ARG A 143 -10.89 -9.32 14.66
N GLU A 144 -11.66 -9.09 15.72
CA GLU A 144 -12.06 -10.14 16.67
C GLU A 144 -13.05 -11.13 16.06
N GLY A 145 -13.87 -10.69 15.09
CA GLY A 145 -14.88 -11.50 14.42
C GLY A 145 -14.51 -12.05 13.04
N GLY A 146 -13.29 -11.81 12.53
CA GLY A 146 -12.93 -12.10 11.14
C GLY A 146 -11.52 -12.66 10.95
N ALA A 147 -11.28 -13.30 9.81
CA ALA A 147 -9.94 -13.78 9.44
C ALA A 147 -8.98 -12.57 9.24
N PRO A 148 -7.72 -12.67 9.72
CA PRO A 148 -6.74 -11.63 9.49
C PRO A 148 -6.53 -11.38 7.99
N GLU A 149 -6.24 -10.13 7.63
CA GLU A 149 -5.96 -9.74 6.25
C GLU A 149 -4.83 -10.61 5.67
N ARG A 150 -4.95 -11.01 4.39
CA ARG A 150 -3.99 -11.93 3.78
C ARG A 150 -2.67 -11.21 3.54
N TRP A 151 -1.80 -11.27 4.54
CA TRP A 151 -0.39 -11.01 4.37
C TRP A 151 0.24 -12.18 3.59
N SER A 152 0.44 -11.99 2.29
CA SER A 152 1.53 -12.68 1.60
C SER A 152 2.78 -11.90 1.93
N ALA A 153 3.65 -12.45 2.77
CA ALA A 153 4.94 -11.83 3.02
C ALA A 153 5.61 -11.52 1.67
N PRO A 154 6.24 -10.34 1.46
CA PRO A 154 7.38 -10.35 0.57
C PRO A 154 8.25 -11.51 1.05
N PRO A 155 8.74 -12.39 0.14
CA PRO A 155 9.59 -13.51 0.55
C PRO A 155 10.56 -12.92 1.53
N GLN A 156 10.49 -13.43 2.77
CA GLN A 156 11.18 -12.82 3.89
C GLN A 156 12.59 -12.53 3.39
N ALA A 157 13.15 -11.38 3.73
CA ALA A 157 14.58 -11.14 3.56
C ALA A 157 15.33 -12.09 4.52
N VAL A 158 15.12 -13.40 4.35
CA VAL A 158 16.00 -14.44 4.82
C VAL A 158 17.31 -14.04 4.15
N PRO A 159 18.32 -13.61 4.92
CA PRO A 159 19.59 -13.25 4.33
C PRO A 159 20.06 -14.44 3.51
N MET A 160 20.09 -14.26 2.19
CA MET A 160 20.55 -15.31 1.30
C MET A 160 22.06 -15.21 1.29
N VAL A 161 22.71 -16.17 1.94
CA VAL A 161 24.15 -16.29 1.92
C VAL A 161 24.54 -17.08 0.68
N ARG A 162 25.33 -16.46 -0.20
CA ARG A 162 25.95 -17.11 -1.36
C ARG A 162 27.45 -17.18 -1.15
N HIS A 163 28.01 -18.37 -1.30
CA HIS A 163 29.46 -18.55 -1.31
C HIS A 163 30.00 -18.29 -2.71
N LEU A 164 30.84 -17.28 -2.87
CA LEU A 164 31.51 -16.95 -4.12
C LEU A 164 32.99 -17.29 -4.03
N ASP A 165 33.44 -18.13 -4.95
CA ASP A 165 34.85 -18.33 -5.23
C ASP A 165 35.32 -17.31 -6.26
N LEU A 166 36.13 -16.35 -5.81
CA LEU A 166 36.69 -15.29 -6.64
C LEU A 166 38.18 -15.53 -6.85
N ARG A 167 38.74 -15.11 -7.99
CA ARG A 167 40.18 -15.16 -8.20
C ARG A 167 40.79 -13.78 -7.99
N ASP A 168 41.87 -13.72 -7.22
CA ASP A 168 42.67 -12.49 -7.13
C ASP A 168 43.58 -12.33 -8.37
N GLY A 169 44.20 -11.16 -8.51
CA GLY A 169 45.16 -10.87 -9.59
C GLY A 169 46.44 -11.71 -9.56
N GLN A 170 46.61 -12.61 -8.58
CA GLN A 170 47.71 -13.56 -8.44
C GLN A 170 47.25 -15.01 -8.74
N GLY A 171 45.98 -15.19 -9.14
CA GLY A 171 45.40 -16.49 -9.48
C GLY A 171 44.96 -17.34 -8.28
N ARG A 172 44.96 -16.79 -7.07
CA ARG A 172 44.49 -17.49 -5.86
C ARG A 172 42.97 -17.39 -5.74
N THR A 173 42.35 -18.44 -5.23
CA THR A 173 40.90 -18.44 -4.98
C THR A 173 40.61 -17.89 -3.59
N LEU A 174 39.72 -16.90 -3.51
CA LEU A 174 39.20 -16.27 -2.31
C LEU A 174 37.72 -16.63 -2.18
N GLY A 175 37.35 -17.38 -1.14
CA GLY A 175 35.96 -17.64 -0.80
C GLY A 175 35.36 -16.48 -0.02
N ILE A 176 34.27 -15.90 -0.52
CA ILE A 176 33.53 -14.82 0.15
C ILE A 176 32.07 -15.22 0.31
N ASP A 177 31.55 -15.06 1.52
CA ASP A 177 30.13 -15.16 1.79
C ASP A 177 29.46 -13.80 1.56
N ALA A 178 28.72 -13.68 0.46
CA ALA A 178 27.91 -12.49 0.17
C ALA A 178 26.50 -12.69 0.75
N THR A 179 26.04 -11.72 1.53
CA THR A 179 24.69 -11.73 2.10
C THR A 179 23.79 -10.78 1.31
N PHE A 180 22.71 -11.33 0.75
CA PHE A 180 21.70 -10.56 0.01
C PHE A 180 20.43 -10.41 0.84
N THR A 181 19.96 -9.17 0.98
CA THR A 181 18.74 -8.82 1.72
C THR A 181 17.83 -8.00 0.83
N GLY A 182 16.56 -8.42 0.69
CA GLY A 182 15.57 -7.68 -0.09
C GLY A 182 15.70 -7.84 -1.61
N PHE A 183 16.39 -8.89 -2.07
CA PHE A 183 16.46 -9.29 -3.48
C PHE A 183 15.71 -10.61 -3.67
N SER A 184 15.08 -10.80 -4.83
CA SER A 184 14.54 -12.10 -5.25
C SER A 184 15.68 -13.09 -5.59
N LEU A 185 15.34 -14.39 -5.67
CA LEU A 185 16.29 -15.45 -6.05
C LEU A 185 16.90 -15.18 -7.44
N GLU A 186 16.08 -14.76 -8.41
CA GLU A 186 16.50 -14.47 -9.77
C GLU A 186 17.44 -13.26 -9.85
N GLU A 187 17.15 -12.21 -9.07
CA GLU A 187 18.04 -11.05 -8.94
C GLU A 187 19.37 -11.41 -8.28
N CYS A 188 19.35 -12.27 -7.24
CA CYS A 188 20.57 -12.77 -6.60
C CYS A 188 21.44 -13.55 -7.59
N ASP A 189 20.85 -14.46 -8.37
CA ASP A 189 21.56 -15.27 -9.35
C ASP A 189 22.14 -14.39 -10.48
N ALA A 190 21.42 -13.36 -10.92
CA ALA A 190 21.90 -12.39 -11.90
C ALA A 190 23.08 -11.54 -11.36
N ILE A 191 23.03 -11.11 -10.10
CA ILE A 191 24.12 -10.37 -9.45
C ILE A 191 25.35 -11.27 -9.29
N GLU A 192 25.17 -12.51 -8.85
CA GLU A 192 26.25 -13.49 -8.71
C GLU A 192 26.96 -13.72 -10.05
N ALA A 193 26.21 -13.94 -11.14
CA ALA A 193 26.77 -14.13 -12.47
C ALA A 193 27.61 -12.93 -12.94
N ARG A 194 27.14 -11.71 -12.68
CA ARG A 194 27.86 -10.47 -13.03
C ARG A 194 29.14 -10.30 -12.22
N LEU A 195 29.12 -10.65 -10.93
CA LEU A 195 30.31 -10.61 -10.08
C LEU A 195 31.36 -11.64 -10.54
N ARG A 196 30.93 -12.86 -10.86
CA ARG A 196 31.82 -13.90 -11.44
C ARG A 196 32.43 -13.45 -12.77
N GLN A 197 31.67 -12.76 -13.62
CA GLN A 197 32.16 -12.25 -14.89
C GLN A 197 33.12 -11.06 -14.73
N ALA A 198 32.84 -10.14 -13.79
CA ALA A 198 33.69 -8.96 -13.55
C ALA A 198 35.02 -9.30 -12.84
N LEU A 199 35.05 -10.41 -12.09
CA LEU A 199 36.18 -10.83 -11.25
C LEU A 199 36.86 -12.12 -11.76
N GLY A 200 36.33 -12.73 -12.82
CA GLY A 200 36.88 -13.93 -13.46
C GLY A 200 37.68 -13.64 -14.74
N GLY A 201 38.00 -12.37 -15.02
CA GLY A 201 38.85 -11.91 -16.12
C GLY A 201 40.24 -11.51 -15.65
#